data_AF-A0A3A8Y994-F1
#
_entry.id   AF-A0A3A8Y994-F1
#
_cell.length_a   1.000
_cell.length_b   1.000
_cell.length_c   1.000
_cell.angle_alpha   90.00
_cell.angle_beta   90.00
_cell.angle_gamma   90.00
#
_symmetry.space_group_name_H-M   'P 1'
#
loop_
_entity.id
_entity.type
_entity.pdbx_description
1 polymer ?
#
loop_
_entity_poly.entity_id
_entity_poly.type
_entity_poly.pdbx_seq_one_letter_code
_entity_poly.pdbx_strand_id
1 'polypeptide(L)'
;MTEQQIEMAKKLMMEYGLSAESPENTLLYLGLGYGLSEDAIRSYLGRKEDSLLEKHLCMICRILGMDVSNRDMDKNMAGQSGKQMLSDPVGRLDAIMREHYKSSGSKEKSYGQIMEFILNDSGLSAAQIEQLRLAAQAGVPEDEVLKMAKGRKEPMEIKRCVEFFQMVQQEDTKKVKHSFFIK
;
A
#
# COMPACT_ATOMS: atom_id res chain seq x y z
N MET A 1 10.20 10.37 28.26
CA MET A 1 11.45 10.86 27.64
C MET A 1 12.60 10.29 28.43
N THR A 2 13.49 9.55 27.76
CA THR A 2 14.72 9.03 28.38
C THR A 2 15.79 10.11 28.49
N GLU A 3 16.81 9.91 29.33
CA GLU A 3 17.93 10.86 29.45
C GLU A 3 18.63 11.09 28.11
N GLN A 4 18.81 10.03 27.32
CA GLN A 4 19.37 10.11 25.96
C GLN A 4 18.51 10.98 25.02
N GLN A 5 17.18 10.86 25.09
CA GLN A 5 16.27 11.71 24.30
C GLN A 5 16.33 13.17 24.74
N ILE A 6 16.52 13.44 26.04
CA ILE A 6 16.66 14.81 26.57
C ILE A 6 17.97 15.44 26.10
N GLU A 7 19.07 14.69 26.10
CA GLU A 7 20.37 15.16 25.61
C GLU A 7 20.32 15.45 24.10
N MET A 8 19.75 14.54 23.32
CA MET A 8 19.53 14.72 21.89
C MET A 8 18.64 15.94 21.60
N ALA A 9 17.56 16.14 22.36
CA ALA A 9 16.68 17.30 22.22
C ALA A 9 17.45 18.60 22.45
N LYS A 10 18.21 18.71 23.55
CA LYS A 10 19.02 19.90 23.85
C LYS A 10 20.03 20.21 22.74
N LYS A 11 20.71 19.17 22.24
CA LYS A 11 21.67 19.29 21.13
C LYS A 11 21.01 19.85 19.88
N LEU A 12 19.87 19.27 19.45
CA LEU A 12 19.16 19.68 18.25
C LEU A 12 18.51 21.07 18.39
N MET A 13 17.99 21.41 19.58
CA MET A 13 17.48 22.77 19.84
C MET A 13 18.56 23.84 19.68
N MET A 14 19.78 23.58 20.16
CA MET A 14 20.91 24.49 19.96
C MET A 14 21.36 24.55 18.50
N GLU A 15 21.44 23.39 17.82
CA GLU A 15 21.87 23.30 16.41
C GLU A 15 20.95 24.09 15.47
N TYR A 16 19.63 24.00 15.66
CA TYR A 16 18.63 24.66 14.82
C TYR A 16 18.11 25.99 15.40
N GLY A 17 18.66 26.46 16.51
CA GLY A 17 18.26 27.72 17.14
C GLY A 17 16.79 27.76 17.58
N LEU A 18 16.25 26.62 18.02
CA LEU A 18 14.84 26.51 18.39
C LEU A 18 14.58 27.20 19.74
N SER A 19 13.73 28.24 19.71
CA SER A 19 13.19 28.86 20.93
C SER A 19 12.23 27.90 21.63
N ALA A 20 12.00 28.06 22.94
CA ALA A 20 11.00 27.27 23.69
C ALA A 20 9.58 27.40 23.10
N GLU A 21 9.29 28.50 22.42
CA GLU A 21 7.98 28.79 21.81
C GLU A 21 7.94 28.51 20.30
N SER A 22 9.02 28.00 19.72
CA SER A 22 9.08 27.69 18.30
C SER A 22 8.11 26.55 17.96
N PRO A 23 7.28 26.69 16.92
CA PRO A 23 6.38 25.62 16.50
C PRO A 23 7.13 24.39 15.97
N GLU A 24 8.37 24.55 15.54
CA GLU A 24 9.26 23.45 15.15
C GLU A 24 9.62 22.53 16.33
N ASN A 25 9.43 22.96 17.58
CA ASN A 25 9.58 22.08 18.74
C ASN A 25 8.65 20.86 18.66
N THR A 26 7.46 21.00 18.07
CA THR A 26 6.54 19.89 17.87
C THR A 26 7.17 18.82 16.96
N LEU A 27 7.92 19.21 15.93
CA LEU A 27 8.63 18.29 15.04
C LEU A 27 9.74 17.53 15.79
N LEU A 28 10.48 18.22 16.65
CA LEU A 28 11.54 17.62 17.46
C LEU A 28 10.96 16.61 18.47
N TYR A 29 9.97 17.02 19.25
CA TYR A 29 9.39 16.18 20.30
C TYR A 29 8.63 14.99 19.74
N LEU A 30 7.88 15.16 18.63
CA LEU A 30 7.21 14.05 17.98
C LEU A 30 8.23 13.08 17.37
N GLY A 31 9.26 13.57 16.67
CA GLY A 31 10.30 12.71 16.12
C GLY A 31 10.98 11.85 17.18
N LEU A 32 11.36 12.45 18.32
CA LEU A 32 11.90 11.72 19.47
C LEU A 32 10.89 10.75 20.07
N GLY A 33 9.62 11.17 20.19
CA GLY A 33 8.53 10.36 20.74
C GLY A 33 8.20 9.12 19.90
N TYR A 34 8.31 9.22 18.58
CA TYR A 34 8.18 8.10 17.64
C TYR A 34 9.47 7.27 17.50
N GLY A 35 10.56 7.65 18.18
CA GLY A 35 11.81 6.90 18.16
C GLY A 35 12.65 7.07 16.88
N LEU A 36 12.49 8.19 16.17
CA LEU A 36 13.32 8.50 15.01
C LEU A 36 14.79 8.71 15.42
N SER A 37 15.72 8.34 14.53
CA SER A 37 17.14 8.60 14.73
C SER A 37 17.47 10.10 14.60
N GLU A 38 18.58 10.52 15.19
CA GLU A 38 19.06 11.91 15.11
C GLU A 38 19.16 12.38 13.65
N ASP A 39 19.68 11.54 12.76
CA ASP A 39 19.81 11.86 11.32
C ASP A 39 18.45 12.00 10.62
N ALA A 40 17.45 11.18 11.00
CA ALA A 40 16.10 11.34 10.48
C ALA A 40 15.48 12.66 10.95
N ILE A 41 15.72 13.07 12.20
CA ILE A 41 15.24 14.34 12.74
C ILE A 41 15.89 15.54 12.03
N ARG A 42 17.21 15.47 11.83
CA ARG A 42 17.94 16.48 11.04
C ARG A 42 17.39 16.63 9.63
N SER A 43 16.98 15.52 9.01
CA SER A 43 16.53 15.52 7.62
C SER A 43 15.32 16.42 7.34
N TYR A 44 14.41 16.59 8.32
CA TYR A 44 13.26 17.49 8.18
C TYR A 44 13.45 18.84 8.88
N LEU A 45 14.18 18.91 10.01
CA LEU A 45 14.44 20.20 10.68
C LEU A 45 15.35 21.10 9.83
N GLY A 46 16.36 20.51 9.20
CA GLY A 46 17.35 21.21 8.37
C GLY A 46 16.91 21.51 6.94
N ARG A 47 15.65 21.22 6.58
CA ARG A 47 15.10 21.69 5.30
C ARG A 47 15.11 23.22 5.29
N LYS A 48 15.66 23.78 4.20
CA LYS A 48 15.70 25.23 3.93
C LYS A 48 14.32 25.82 3.60
N GLU A 49 13.29 24.98 3.54
CA GLU A 49 11.91 25.40 3.34
C GLU A 49 11.42 26.08 4.63
N ASP A 50 10.96 27.33 4.51
CA ASP A 50 10.32 28.06 5.62
C ASP A 50 8.92 27.52 5.95
N SER A 51 8.42 26.58 5.15
CA SER A 51 7.12 25.94 5.37
C SER A 51 7.21 24.87 6.46
N LEU A 52 6.72 25.21 7.65
CA LEU A 52 6.53 24.26 8.74
C LEU A 52 5.74 23.01 8.30
N LEU A 53 4.75 23.21 7.41
CA LEU A 53 3.92 22.13 6.87
C LEU A 53 4.74 21.10 6.09
N GLU A 54 5.70 21.53 5.28
CA GLU A 54 6.58 20.62 4.53
C GLU A 54 7.51 19.82 5.45
N LYS A 55 7.98 20.45 6.53
CA LYS A 55 8.76 19.75 7.56
C LYS A 55 7.92 18.69 8.28
N HIS A 56 6.66 19.00 8.59
CA HIS A 56 5.71 18.01 9.15
C HIS A 56 5.44 16.86 8.19
N LEU A 57 5.22 17.14 6.90
CA LEU A 57 5.02 16.10 5.91
C LEU A 57 6.24 15.18 5.83
N CYS A 58 7.45 15.76 5.79
CA CYS A 58 8.69 15.00 5.78
C CYS A 58 8.81 14.11 7.03
N MET A 59 8.51 14.64 8.22
CA MET A 59 8.48 13.86 9.47
C MET A 59 7.48 12.71 9.40
N ILE A 60 6.24 12.95 8.95
CA ILE A 60 5.21 11.91 8.83
C ILE A 60 5.67 10.81 7.89
N CYS A 61 6.20 11.17 6.73
CA CYS A 61 6.73 10.19 5.78
C CYS A 61 7.89 9.37 6.38
N ARG A 62 8.78 9.98 7.18
CA ARG A 62 9.85 9.26 7.90
C ARG A 62 9.30 8.25 8.90
N ILE A 63 8.27 8.63 9.67
CA ILE A 63 7.58 7.72 10.61
C ILE A 63 6.96 6.53 9.87
N LEU A 64 6.42 6.76 8.69
CA LEU A 64 5.82 5.73 7.83
C LEU A 64 6.87 4.90 7.05
N GLY A 65 8.16 5.22 7.15
CA GLY A 65 9.23 4.52 6.43
C GLY A 65 9.29 4.85 4.93
N MET A 66 8.74 6.00 4.52
CA MET A 66 8.66 6.45 3.15
C MET A 66 9.86 7.34 2.81
N ASP A 67 10.58 7.02 1.73
CA ASP A 67 11.67 7.86 1.25
C ASP A 67 11.12 9.08 0.49
N VAL A 68 11.06 10.23 1.20
CA VAL A 68 10.84 11.55 0.59
C VAL A 68 12.20 12.05 0.13
N SER A 69 12.74 11.44 -0.91
CA SER A 69 13.77 12.11 -1.70
C SER A 69 13.21 13.46 -2.14
N ASN A 70 14.05 14.50 -2.20
CA ASN A 70 13.72 15.83 -2.71
C ASN A 70 13.28 15.71 -4.18
N ARG A 71 12.08 15.19 -4.42
CA ARG A 71 11.41 15.27 -5.69
C ARG A 71 10.95 16.69 -5.76
N ASP A 72 11.72 17.49 -6.49
CA ASP A 72 11.15 18.50 -7.35
C ASP A 72 9.90 17.87 -7.98
N MET A 73 8.73 18.26 -7.48
CA MET A 73 7.42 17.88 -7.99
C MET A 73 7.19 18.59 -9.34
N ASP A 74 8.14 18.49 -10.26
CA ASP A 74 8.08 19.07 -11.59
C ASP A 74 7.95 17.94 -12.63
N LYS A 75 6.84 18.03 -13.37
CA LYS A 75 6.68 17.63 -14.78
C LYS A 75 6.28 16.22 -15.25
N ASN A 76 5.96 15.23 -14.42
CA ASN A 76 5.49 13.94 -14.97
C ASN A 76 4.12 13.44 -14.50
N MET A 77 3.19 14.37 -14.22
CA MET A 77 1.74 14.10 -14.22
C MET A 77 0.99 15.23 -14.94
N ALA A 78 1.38 15.50 -16.19
CA ALA A 78 0.57 16.32 -17.10
C ALA A 78 -0.55 15.44 -17.67
N GLY A 79 -1.58 15.22 -16.86
CA GLY A 79 -2.71 14.36 -17.23
C GLY A 79 -3.88 14.53 -16.27
N GLN A 80 -4.60 15.65 -16.44
CA GLN A 80 -5.86 16.08 -15.79
C GLN A 80 -5.74 17.04 -14.59
N SER A 81 -6.26 18.26 -14.82
CA SER A 81 -6.56 19.35 -13.89
C SER A 81 -5.44 19.82 -12.94
N GLY A 82 -4.41 20.39 -13.55
CA GLY A 82 -3.34 21.13 -12.86
C GLY A 82 -3.84 22.42 -12.22
N LYS A 83 -4.04 22.41 -10.90
CA LYS A 83 -3.65 23.44 -9.90
C LYS A 83 -4.32 23.24 -8.55
N GLN A 84 -5.44 22.53 -8.47
CA GLN A 84 -6.16 22.31 -7.21
C GLN A 84 -5.79 21.02 -6.46
N MET A 85 -5.19 20.04 -7.14
CA MET A 85 -4.88 18.74 -6.51
C MET A 85 -3.59 18.76 -5.66
N LEU A 86 -2.73 19.76 -5.85
CA LEU A 86 -1.46 19.92 -5.11
C LEU A 86 -1.55 20.90 -3.92
N SER A 87 -2.71 21.54 -3.69
CA SER A 87 -2.92 22.42 -2.54
C SER A 87 -3.54 21.70 -1.33
N ASP A 88 -4.11 20.50 -1.50
CA ASP A 88 -4.75 19.75 -0.42
C ASP A 88 -3.75 18.84 0.31
N PRO A 89 -3.46 19.08 1.61
CA PRO A 89 -2.53 18.26 2.40
C PRO A 89 -2.93 16.78 2.46
N VAL A 90 -4.24 16.49 2.45
CA VAL A 90 -4.75 15.11 2.50
C VAL A 90 -4.45 14.39 1.20
N GLY A 91 -4.80 14.98 0.05
CA GLY A 91 -4.50 14.42 -1.27
C GLY A 91 -3.00 14.17 -1.50
N ARG A 92 -2.13 15.03 -0.96
CA ARG A 92 -0.66 14.84 -1.04
C ARG A 92 -0.18 13.63 -0.26
N LEU A 93 -0.59 13.51 1.01
CA LEU A 93 -0.25 12.35 1.84
C LEU A 93 -0.81 11.06 1.24
N ASP A 94 -2.05 11.09 0.79
CA ASP A 94 -2.74 9.97 0.15
C ASP A 94 -2.05 9.53 -1.15
N ALA A 95 -1.56 10.47 -1.97
CA ALA A 95 -0.74 10.16 -3.14
C ALA A 95 0.59 9.50 -2.77
N ILE A 96 1.29 10.02 -1.77
CA ILE A 96 2.56 9.47 -1.27
C ILE A 96 2.32 8.06 -0.68
N MET A 97 1.25 7.88 0.09
CA MET A 97 0.85 6.58 0.64
C MET A 97 0.52 5.57 -0.45
N ARG A 98 -0.28 5.96 -1.44
CA ARG A 98 -0.56 5.11 -2.60
C ARG A 98 0.67 4.77 -3.41
N GLU A 99 1.68 5.64 -3.48
CA GLU A 99 2.93 5.38 -4.21
C GLU A 99 3.84 4.39 -3.46
N HIS A 100 4.07 4.62 -2.16
CA HIS A 100 4.97 3.80 -1.34
C HIS A 100 4.34 2.48 -0.93
N TYR A 101 3.06 2.51 -0.55
CA TYR A 101 2.25 1.33 -0.33
C TYR A 101 1.45 0.98 -1.56
N LYS A 102 1.95 1.27 -2.79
CA LYS A 102 1.43 0.63 -4.01
C LYS A 102 1.33 -0.83 -3.67
N SER A 103 0.10 -1.26 -3.44
CA SER A 103 -0.22 -2.47 -2.69
C SER A 103 0.81 -3.51 -3.03
N SER A 104 1.70 -3.81 -2.08
CA SER A 104 2.69 -4.84 -2.26
C SER A 104 1.92 -6.13 -2.45
N GLY A 105 1.58 -6.46 -3.69
CA GLY A 105 1.42 -7.82 -4.17
C GLY A 105 0.64 -8.81 -3.29
N SER A 106 -0.42 -8.40 -2.60
CA SER A 106 -1.67 -9.09 -2.89
C SER A 106 -2.23 -8.28 -4.07
N LYS A 107 -2.23 -8.78 -5.30
CA LYS A 107 -3.29 -9.71 -5.69
C LYS A 107 -4.28 -9.92 -4.53
N GLU A 108 -4.98 -8.87 -4.11
CA GLU A 108 -6.42 -8.99 -4.19
C GLU A 108 -6.64 -9.45 -5.63
N LYS A 109 -6.69 -10.78 -5.79
CA LYS A 109 -7.55 -11.37 -6.78
C LYS A 109 -8.88 -10.79 -6.34
N SER A 110 -9.18 -9.60 -6.86
CA SER A 110 -10.49 -9.02 -6.73
C SER A 110 -11.37 -10.18 -7.15
N TYR A 111 -12.14 -10.69 -6.21
CA TYR A 111 -13.35 -11.42 -6.52
C TYR A 111 -14.50 -10.45 -6.21
N GLY A 112 -14.24 -9.14 -6.30
CA GLY A 112 -15.16 -8.08 -5.94
C GLY A 112 -16.39 -8.10 -6.83
N GLN A 113 -16.23 -8.38 -8.13
CA GLN A 113 -17.35 -8.54 -9.05
C GLN A 113 -18.18 -9.79 -8.72
N ILE A 114 -17.53 -10.84 -8.21
CA ILE A 114 -18.22 -12.07 -7.78
C ILE A 114 -18.93 -11.86 -6.46
N MET A 115 -18.31 -11.15 -5.53
CA MET A 115 -18.89 -10.77 -4.24
C MET A 115 -20.14 -9.91 -4.47
N GLU A 116 -20.03 -8.88 -5.33
CA GLU A 116 -21.17 -8.05 -5.74
C GLU A 116 -22.26 -8.89 -6.39
N PHE A 117 -21.90 -9.84 -7.27
CA PHE A 117 -22.87 -10.74 -7.89
C PHE A 117 -23.58 -11.64 -6.87
N ILE A 118 -22.86 -12.26 -5.93
CA ILE A 118 -23.43 -13.13 -4.89
C ILE A 118 -24.34 -12.34 -3.94
N LEU A 119 -23.96 -11.11 -3.58
CA LEU A 119 -24.75 -10.26 -2.70
C LEU A 119 -26.03 -9.74 -3.39
N ASN A 120 -25.99 -9.52 -4.71
CA ASN A 120 -27.10 -8.96 -5.47
C ASN A 120 -28.01 -10.02 -6.14
N ASP A 121 -27.52 -11.23 -6.45
CA ASP A 121 -28.30 -12.32 -7.07
C ASP A 121 -28.61 -13.44 -6.06
N SER A 122 -29.88 -13.55 -5.66
CA SER A 122 -30.38 -14.59 -4.75
C SER A 122 -30.57 -15.97 -5.41
N GLY A 123 -30.28 -16.10 -6.71
CA GLY A 123 -30.47 -17.34 -7.48
C GLY A 123 -29.38 -18.39 -7.32
N LEU A 124 -28.26 -18.09 -6.65
CA LEU A 124 -27.19 -19.05 -6.41
C LEU A 124 -27.48 -19.91 -5.17
N SER A 125 -27.41 -21.22 -5.33
CA SER A 125 -27.47 -22.17 -4.21
C SER A 125 -26.21 -22.11 -3.34
N ALA A 126 -26.34 -22.53 -2.08
CA ALA A 126 -25.20 -22.63 -1.16
C ALA A 126 -24.08 -23.54 -1.72
N ALA A 127 -24.45 -24.61 -2.44
CA ALA A 127 -23.49 -25.49 -3.10
C ALA A 127 -22.72 -24.79 -4.23
N GLN A 128 -23.39 -23.94 -5.03
CA GLN A 128 -22.72 -23.14 -6.06
C GLN A 128 -21.76 -22.13 -5.43
N ILE A 129 -22.19 -21.43 -4.38
CA ILE A 129 -21.34 -20.46 -3.66
C ILE A 129 -20.09 -21.15 -3.10
N GLU A 130 -20.22 -22.34 -2.52
CA GLU A 130 -19.08 -23.11 -2.01
C GLU A 130 -18.12 -23.54 -3.15
N GLN A 131 -18.63 -23.93 -4.32
CA GLN A 131 -17.77 -24.25 -5.46
C GLN A 131 -17.07 -23.02 -6.05
N LEU A 132 -17.72 -21.86 -6.08
CA LEU A 132 -17.08 -20.59 -6.46
C LEU A 132 -15.99 -20.20 -5.46
N ARG A 133 -16.22 -20.43 -4.16
CA ARG A 133 -15.20 -20.24 -3.11
C ARG A 133 -13.99 -21.16 -3.33
N LEU A 134 -14.22 -22.43 -3.65
CA LEU A 134 -13.16 -23.38 -3.96
C LEU A 134 -12.40 -23.01 -5.24
N ALA A 135 -13.08 -22.50 -6.27
CA ALA A 135 -12.45 -21.97 -7.47
C ALA A 135 -11.55 -20.77 -7.14
N ALA A 136 -12.04 -19.87 -6.29
CA ALA A 136 -11.30 -18.72 -5.84
C ALA A 136 -10.04 -19.12 -5.06
N GLN A 137 -10.17 -20.12 -4.18
CA GLN A 137 -9.08 -20.70 -3.39
C GLN A 137 -8.04 -21.42 -4.26
N ALA A 138 -8.49 -22.15 -5.29
CA ALA A 138 -7.61 -22.76 -6.31
C ALA A 138 -6.90 -21.71 -7.17
N GLY A 139 -7.36 -20.46 -7.13
CA GLY A 139 -6.74 -19.33 -7.79
C GLY A 139 -7.15 -19.15 -9.24
N VAL A 140 -8.31 -19.68 -9.62
CA VAL A 140 -8.93 -19.46 -10.94
C VAL A 140 -9.16 -17.95 -11.14
N PRO A 141 -8.90 -17.38 -12.33
CA PRO A 141 -9.11 -15.95 -12.58
C PRO A 141 -10.55 -15.49 -12.30
N GLU A 142 -10.73 -14.27 -11.78
CA GLU A 142 -12.04 -13.68 -11.43
C GLU A 142 -13.04 -13.78 -12.60
N ASP A 143 -12.61 -13.41 -13.81
CA ASP A 143 -13.47 -13.44 -15.00
C ASP A 143 -14.04 -14.83 -15.29
N GLU A 144 -13.26 -15.88 -15.06
CA GLU A 144 -13.68 -17.27 -15.29
C GLU A 144 -14.65 -17.73 -14.20
N VAL A 145 -14.37 -17.40 -12.94
CA VAL A 145 -15.29 -17.69 -11.82
C VAL A 145 -16.60 -16.90 -11.95
N LEU A 146 -16.54 -15.65 -12.44
CA LEU A 146 -17.71 -14.82 -12.71
C LEU A 146 -18.55 -15.37 -13.87
N LYS A 147 -17.94 -15.90 -14.94
CA LYS A 147 -18.66 -16.61 -16.01
C LYS A 147 -19.39 -17.84 -15.48
N MET A 148 -18.77 -18.60 -14.57
CA MET A 148 -19.41 -19.75 -13.92
C MET A 148 -20.61 -19.33 -13.06
N ALA A 149 -20.48 -18.24 -12.31
CA ALA A 149 -21.54 -17.67 -11.48
C ALA A 149 -22.71 -17.12 -12.32
N LYS A 150 -22.43 -16.24 -13.29
CA LYS A 150 -23.45 -15.63 -14.18
C LYS A 150 -24.15 -16.67 -15.06
N GLY A 151 -23.42 -17.70 -15.50
CA GLY A 151 -23.97 -18.82 -16.26
C GLY A 151 -24.79 -19.81 -15.43
N ARG A 152 -24.87 -19.62 -14.10
CA ARG A 152 -25.57 -20.51 -13.15
C ARG A 152 -25.19 -21.98 -13.34
N LYS A 153 -23.90 -22.25 -13.56
CA LYS A 153 -23.41 -23.60 -13.74
C LYS A 153 -23.73 -24.46 -12.51
N GLU A 154 -23.97 -25.74 -12.74
CA GLU A 154 -24.24 -26.67 -11.65
C GLU A 154 -22.98 -26.89 -10.80
N PRO A 155 -23.10 -27.18 -9.49
CA PRO A 155 -21.95 -27.35 -8.60
C PRO A 155 -20.88 -28.33 -9.12
N MET A 156 -21.32 -29.43 -9.74
CA MET A 156 -20.41 -30.42 -10.30
C MET A 156 -19.68 -29.95 -11.57
N GLU A 157 -20.27 -29.04 -12.33
CA GLU A 157 -19.61 -28.43 -13.48
C GLU A 157 -18.54 -27.45 -13.03
N ILE A 158 -18.83 -26.63 -12.03
CA ILE A 158 -17.86 -25.72 -11.41
C ILE A 158 -16.70 -26.54 -10.85
N LYS A 159 -16.99 -27.61 -10.10
CA LYS A 159 -15.97 -28.52 -9.56
C LYS A 159 -15.03 -29.07 -10.62
N ARG A 160 -15.57 -29.56 -11.75
CA ARG A 160 -14.77 -30.08 -12.88
C ARG A 160 -13.87 -29.00 -13.48
N CYS A 161 -14.36 -27.76 -13.60
CA CYS A 161 -13.54 -26.63 -14.07
C CYS A 161 -12.38 -26.33 -13.13
N VAL A 162 -12.62 -26.38 -11.81
CA VAL A 162 -11.60 -26.16 -10.79
C VAL A 162 -10.54 -27.27 -10.82
N GLU A 163 -10.97 -28.53 -10.89
CA GLU A 163 -10.07 -29.69 -10.99
C GLU A 163 -9.19 -29.59 -12.24
N PHE A 164 -9.79 -29.26 -13.40
CA PHE A 164 -9.03 -29.07 -14.64
C PHE A 164 -7.99 -27.96 -14.51
N PHE A 165 -8.37 -26.81 -13.94
CA PHE A 165 -7.45 -25.69 -13.73
C PHE A 165 -6.26 -26.08 -12.83
N GLN A 166 -6.53 -26.85 -11.76
CA GLN A 166 -5.48 -27.34 -10.88
C GLN A 166 -4.54 -28.32 -11.59
N MET A 167 -5.07 -29.22 -12.43
CA MET A 167 -4.24 -30.15 -13.21
C MET A 167 -3.28 -29.41 -14.15
N VAL A 168 -3.77 -28.40 -14.88
CA VAL A 168 -2.95 -27.59 -15.79
C VAL A 168 -1.83 -26.87 -15.03
N GLN A 169 -2.14 -26.23 -13.90
CA GLN A 169 -1.09 -25.55 -13.09
C GLN A 169 -0.07 -26.51 -12.46
N GLN A 170 -0.49 -27.73 -12.12
CA GLN A 170 0.43 -28.77 -11.63
C GLN A 170 1.41 -29.24 -12.72
N GLU A 171 1.01 -29.25 -13.99
CA GLU A 171 1.92 -29.55 -15.11
C GLU A 171 2.92 -28.43 -15.36
N ASP A 172 2.49 -27.17 -15.29
CA ASP A 172 3.37 -26.01 -15.49
C ASP A 172 4.43 -25.92 -14.39
N THR A 173 4.06 -26.18 -13.13
CA THR A 173 5.01 -26.21 -12.00
C THR A 173 6.01 -27.36 -12.07
N LYS A 174 5.64 -28.51 -12.66
CA LYS A 174 6.56 -29.63 -12.92
C LYS A 174 7.54 -29.32 -14.05
N LYS A 175 7.10 -28.67 -15.14
CA LYS A 175 7.97 -28.26 -16.26
C LYS A 175 9.01 -27.21 -15.84
N VAL A 176 8.63 -26.23 -15.03
CA VAL A 176 9.57 -25.22 -14.51
C VAL A 176 10.66 -25.86 -13.64
N LYS A 177 10.31 -26.80 -12.75
CA LYS A 177 11.30 -27.51 -11.92
C LYS A 177 12.25 -28.39 -12.74
N HIS A 178 11.79 -29.00 -13.82
CA HIS A 178 12.66 -29.81 -14.67
C HIS A 178 13.66 -28.97 -15.48
N SER A 179 13.28 -27.77 -15.90
CA SER A 179 14.17 -26.84 -16.61
C SER A 179 15.32 -26.28 -15.76
N PHE A 180 15.16 -26.25 -14.44
CA PHE A 180 16.19 -25.77 -13.50
C PHE A 180 17.24 -26.84 -13.13
N PHE A 181 17.01 -28.10 -13.47
CA PHE A 181 17.92 -29.22 -13.18
C PHE A 181 18.77 -29.67 -14.38
N ILE A 182 18.67 -28.99 -15.52
CA ILE A 182 19.56 -29.19 -16.68
C ILE A 182 20.44 -27.95 -16.81
N LYS A 183 21.53 -27.91 -16.04
CA LYS A 183 22.69 -27.06 -16.30
C LYS A 183 23.94 -27.71 -15.72
#